data_AF-A0A7X8N0D0-F1
#
_entry.id   AF-A0A7X8N0D0-F1
#
_cell.length_a   1.000
_cell.length_b   1.000
_cell.length_c   1.000
_cell.angle_alpha   90.00
_cell.angle_beta   90.00
_cell.angle_gamma   90.00
#
_symmetry.space_group_name_H-M   'P 1'
#
loop_
_entity.id
_entity.type
_entity.pdbx_description
1 polymer ?
#
loop_
_entity_poly.entity_id
_entity_poly.type
_entity_poly.pdbx_seq_one_letter_code
_entity_poly.pdbx_strand_id
1 'polypeptide(L)'
;MPKSNPYQRNGYALLMHVFGFVLLLEWILPLRDVTDTANLYVFVVFLLISFSLSFLQILPLLSFFVHFGFMFYFIHILYMDGRFLSKDWFAYLWIDFKYNVNVIWAQDWVAMTGMFRSILLFILLWLVSYLVIYWILYRKQMLLFVIFTITYVAILDTFTPYQGNEAIMRLIVVGLSIVGFVHLERLKEREGVYRSGKLLIGWGVPLIIFILLSATAGYFSPKAAPIWPDPVPFLKGIGNGDGAGTGGGVRKIGYGENDSRLGGPFVPDDSVVFQAELTRTHYWRVETKDIYTGKGWDSTDGERAELNRGAE
;
A
#
# COMPACT_ATOMS: atom_id res chain seq x y z
N MET A 1 -26.87 9.67 31.89
CA MET A 1 -25.41 9.74 31.66
C MET A 1 -25.16 10.56 30.41
N PRO A 2 -24.47 11.72 30.46
CA PRO A 2 -24.19 12.47 29.25
C PRO A 2 -23.21 11.65 28.40
N LYS A 3 -23.69 11.08 27.30
CA LYS A 3 -22.84 10.44 26.30
C LYS A 3 -21.83 11.47 25.80
N SER A 4 -20.57 11.07 25.58
CA SER A 4 -19.63 11.94 24.88
C SER A 4 -20.27 12.35 23.55
N ASN A 5 -20.44 13.66 23.33
CA ASN A 5 -21.04 14.13 22.09
C ASN A 5 -19.92 14.15 21.03
N PRO A 6 -19.95 13.26 20.02
CA PRO A 6 -18.93 13.24 18.96
C PRO A 6 -18.91 14.54 18.16
N TYR A 7 -19.98 15.36 18.26
CA TYR A 7 -20.09 16.64 17.59
C TYR A 7 -19.37 17.80 18.30
N GLN A 8 -18.60 17.58 19.36
CA GLN A 8 -17.83 18.68 19.95
C GLN A 8 -16.49 18.91 19.22
N ARG A 9 -16.32 20.14 18.71
CA ARG A 9 -15.07 20.64 18.11
C ARG A 9 -14.01 20.86 19.20
N ASN A 10 -13.46 19.77 19.71
CA ASN A 10 -12.47 19.76 20.80
C ASN A 10 -11.09 19.38 20.27
N GLY A 11 -10.03 19.66 21.05
CA GLY A 11 -8.65 19.31 20.69
C GLY A 11 -8.43 17.83 20.40
N TYR A 12 -9.14 16.92 21.09
CA TYR A 12 -9.14 15.48 20.78
C TYR A 12 -9.65 15.21 19.36
N ALA A 13 -10.79 15.81 18.97
CA ALA A 13 -11.35 15.62 17.65
C ALA A 13 -10.38 16.12 16.58
N LEU A 14 -9.77 17.30 16.76
CA LEU A 14 -8.77 17.83 15.84
C LEU A 14 -7.58 16.87 15.69
N LEU A 15 -7.02 16.39 16.81
CA LEU A 15 -5.90 15.46 16.81
C LEU A 15 -6.25 14.15 16.06
N MET A 16 -7.45 13.61 16.30
CA MET A 16 -7.93 12.41 15.61
C MET A 16 -8.11 12.63 14.10
N HIS A 17 -8.57 13.80 13.67
CA HIS A 17 -8.66 14.12 12.24
C HIS A 17 -7.26 14.26 11.62
N VAL A 18 -6.30 14.86 12.31
CA VAL A 18 -4.91 14.95 11.83
C VAL A 18 -4.29 13.56 11.70
N PHE A 19 -4.44 12.69 12.70
CA PHE A 19 -3.93 11.33 12.62
C PHE A 19 -4.63 10.49 11.53
N GLY A 20 -5.95 10.62 11.39
CA GLY A 20 -6.69 9.96 10.30
C GLY A 20 -6.24 10.44 8.92
N PHE A 21 -5.98 11.74 8.77
CA PHE A 21 -5.45 12.32 7.54
C PHE A 21 -4.06 11.76 7.21
N VAL A 22 -3.13 11.75 8.18
CA VAL A 22 -1.78 11.20 7.97
C VAL A 22 -1.84 9.72 7.63
N LEU A 23 -2.72 8.94 8.28
CA LEU A 23 -2.88 7.52 7.98
C LEU A 23 -3.36 7.31 6.52
N LEU A 24 -4.35 8.06 6.05
CA LEU A 24 -4.80 7.97 4.66
C LEU A 24 -3.86 8.60 3.64
N LEU A 25 -2.98 9.52 4.08
CA LEU A 25 -1.93 10.03 3.21
C LEU A 25 -0.98 8.91 2.77
N GLU A 26 -0.67 7.96 3.66
CA GLU A 26 0.17 6.78 3.35
C GLU A 26 -0.49 5.81 2.36
N TRP A 27 -1.80 5.94 2.09
CA TRP A 27 -2.45 5.20 1.01
C TRP A 27 -2.22 5.86 -0.35
N ILE A 28 -2.07 7.18 -0.37
CA ILE A 28 -1.94 7.95 -1.61
C ILE A 28 -0.49 7.97 -2.07
N LEU A 29 0.47 8.14 -1.16
CA LEU A 29 1.89 8.29 -1.49
C LEU A 29 2.47 7.17 -2.39
N PRO A 30 2.19 5.87 -2.13
CA PRO A 30 2.71 4.78 -2.97
C PRO A 30 2.20 4.83 -4.42
N LEU A 31 1.05 5.49 -4.67
CA LEU A 31 0.45 5.55 -6.00
C LEU A 31 1.33 6.29 -7.02
N ARG A 32 2.27 7.13 -6.57
CA ARG A 32 3.25 7.78 -7.44
C ARG A 32 4.13 6.77 -8.17
N ASP A 33 4.50 5.69 -7.49
CA ASP A 33 5.47 4.72 -7.97
C ASP A 33 4.78 3.50 -8.60
N VAL A 34 3.50 3.28 -8.25
CA VAL A 34 2.71 2.11 -8.68
C VAL A 34 1.77 2.44 -9.85
N THR A 35 1.39 3.70 -10.03
CA THR A 35 0.42 4.09 -11.07
C THR A 35 0.92 5.30 -11.86
N ASP A 36 0.51 5.43 -13.13
CA ASP A 36 0.74 6.63 -13.98
C ASP A 36 -0.11 7.84 -13.53
N THR A 37 -0.26 8.04 -12.22
CA THR A 37 -1.00 9.16 -11.65
C THR A 37 -0.07 10.38 -11.56
N ALA A 38 0.06 11.11 -12.67
CA ALA A 38 1.00 12.22 -12.80
C ALA A 38 0.80 13.37 -11.77
N ASN A 39 -0.42 13.55 -11.23
CA ASN A 39 -0.77 14.70 -10.39
C ASN A 39 -1.34 14.28 -9.02
N LEU A 40 -0.52 13.60 -8.23
CA LEU A 40 -0.87 13.10 -6.89
C LEU A 40 -1.36 14.21 -5.93
N TYR A 41 -0.82 15.43 -6.07
CA TYR A 41 -1.17 16.59 -5.22
C TYR A 41 -2.68 16.84 -5.16
N VAL A 42 -3.39 16.60 -6.26
CA VAL A 42 -4.83 16.82 -6.37
C VAL A 42 -5.61 15.93 -5.39
N PHE A 43 -5.21 14.67 -5.26
CA PHE A 43 -5.82 13.71 -4.32
C PHE A 43 -5.49 14.06 -2.87
N VAL A 44 -4.30 14.57 -2.60
CA VAL A 44 -3.91 15.04 -1.26
C VAL A 44 -4.72 16.26 -0.83
N VAL A 45 -4.93 17.22 -1.74
CA VAL A 45 -5.79 18.40 -1.48
C VAL A 45 -7.23 17.96 -1.25
N PHE A 46 -7.74 17.04 -2.07
CA PHE A 46 -9.08 16.49 -1.89
C PHE A 46 -9.23 15.82 -0.52
N LEU A 47 -8.25 15.00 -0.11
CA LEU A 47 -8.22 14.37 1.21
C LEU A 47 -8.21 15.43 2.33
N LEU A 48 -7.39 16.47 2.21
CA LEU A 48 -7.33 17.55 3.19
C LEU A 48 -8.68 18.27 3.33
N ILE A 49 -9.35 18.53 2.21
CA ILE A 49 -10.71 19.11 2.18
C ILE A 49 -11.70 18.17 2.89
N SER A 50 -11.66 16.86 2.60
CA SER A 50 -12.55 15.88 3.24
C SER A 50 -12.43 15.87 4.77
N PHE A 51 -11.21 15.83 5.30
CA PHE A 51 -10.99 15.87 6.75
C PHE A 51 -11.35 17.24 7.35
N SER A 52 -11.08 18.34 6.64
CA SER A 52 -11.41 19.69 7.09
C SER A 52 -12.92 19.91 7.19
N LEU A 53 -13.68 19.50 6.16
CA LEU A 53 -15.14 19.59 6.14
C LEU A 53 -15.77 18.73 7.23
N SER A 54 -15.20 17.54 7.47
CA SER A 54 -15.66 16.65 8.53
C SER A 54 -15.41 17.23 9.93
N PHE A 55 -14.21 17.78 10.17
CA PHE A 55 -13.88 18.44 11.44
C PHE A 55 -14.76 19.68 11.71
N LEU A 56 -15.02 20.48 10.67
CA LEU A 56 -15.92 21.61 10.74
C LEU A 56 -17.38 21.21 10.87
N GLN A 57 -17.73 19.93 10.72
CA GLN A 57 -19.09 19.40 10.84
C GLN A 57 -20.08 20.17 9.96
N ILE A 58 -19.66 20.47 8.73
CA ILE A 58 -20.53 21.13 7.76
C ILE A 58 -21.73 20.23 7.46
N LEU A 59 -22.89 20.84 7.21
CA LEU A 59 -24.12 20.14 6.81
C LEU A 59 -23.80 19.07 5.74
N PRO A 60 -24.25 17.80 5.90
CA PRO A 60 -23.90 16.72 4.99
C PRO A 60 -24.19 17.03 3.52
N LEU A 61 -25.28 17.75 3.25
CA LEU A 61 -25.65 18.19 1.91
C LEU A 61 -24.63 19.18 1.31
N LEU A 62 -24.20 20.18 2.08
CA LEU A 62 -23.19 21.13 1.61
C LEU A 62 -21.83 20.45 1.45
N SER A 63 -21.45 19.57 2.38
CA SER A 63 -20.25 18.74 2.25
C SER A 63 -20.29 17.92 0.96
N PHE A 64 -21.42 17.30 0.63
CA PHE A 64 -21.62 16.55 -0.62
C PHE A 64 -21.36 17.43 -1.85
N PHE A 65 -21.97 18.61 -1.93
CA PHE A 65 -21.76 19.52 -3.06
C PHE A 65 -20.31 20.02 -3.17
N VAL A 66 -19.65 20.27 -2.04
CA VAL A 66 -18.24 20.69 -2.04
C VAL A 66 -17.35 19.58 -2.58
N HIS A 67 -17.49 18.34 -2.10
CA HIS A 67 -16.71 17.19 -2.60
C HIS A 67 -16.95 16.97 -4.09
N PHE A 68 -18.22 17.00 -4.53
CA PHE A 68 -18.56 16.84 -5.94
C PHE A 68 -17.95 17.97 -6.78
N GLY A 69 -18.07 19.22 -6.33
CA GLY A 69 -17.48 20.38 -7.00
C GLY A 69 -15.96 20.27 -7.18
N PHE A 70 -15.23 19.93 -6.10
CA PHE A 70 -13.77 19.73 -6.17
C PHE A 70 -13.40 18.55 -7.07
N MET A 71 -14.13 17.44 -6.99
CA MET A 71 -13.90 16.27 -7.85
C MET A 71 -14.03 16.64 -9.34
N PHE A 72 -15.12 17.28 -9.75
CA PHE A 72 -15.30 17.67 -11.17
C PHE A 72 -14.33 18.75 -11.62
N TYR A 73 -14.02 19.70 -10.74
CA TYR A 73 -13.04 20.74 -11.04
C TYR A 73 -11.66 20.14 -11.31
N PHE A 74 -11.23 19.21 -10.46
CA PHE A 74 -9.95 18.52 -10.61
C PHE A 74 -9.91 17.60 -11.83
N ILE A 75 -10.99 16.85 -12.09
CA ILE A 75 -11.09 16.04 -13.31
C ILE A 75 -11.01 16.90 -14.57
N HIS A 76 -11.65 18.07 -14.56
CA HIS A 76 -11.57 19.00 -15.67
C HIS A 76 -10.13 19.46 -15.92
N ILE A 77 -9.42 19.91 -14.88
CA ILE A 77 -8.02 20.38 -14.98
C ILE A 77 -7.08 19.27 -15.46
N LEU A 78 -7.32 18.02 -15.06
CA LEU A 78 -6.39 16.93 -15.34
C LEU A 78 -6.54 16.31 -16.73
N TYR A 79 -7.74 16.33 -17.31
CA TYR A 79 -8.07 15.48 -18.46
C TYR A 79 -8.79 16.18 -19.61
N MET A 80 -9.24 17.42 -19.44
CA MET A 80 -10.11 18.06 -20.41
C MET A 80 -9.63 19.45 -20.81
N ASP A 81 -9.31 19.60 -22.09
CA ASP A 81 -9.04 20.89 -22.71
C ASP A 81 -10.35 21.51 -23.19
N GLY A 82 -10.82 22.58 -22.51
CA GLY A 82 -12.06 23.25 -22.91
C GLY A 82 -12.69 24.12 -21.83
N ARG A 83 -13.92 24.57 -22.07
CA ARG A 83 -14.69 25.32 -21.07
C ARG A 83 -15.35 24.37 -20.06
N PHE A 84 -15.16 24.66 -18.78
CA PHE A 84 -15.81 23.92 -17.69
C PHE A 84 -17.34 23.96 -17.82
N LEU A 85 -17.99 22.80 -17.62
CA LEU A 85 -19.46 22.63 -17.67
C LEU A 85 -20.12 23.01 -19.01
N SER A 86 -19.38 22.94 -20.13
CA SER A 86 -19.96 23.06 -21.47
C SER A 86 -20.75 21.79 -21.87
N LYS A 87 -21.55 21.86 -22.94
CA LYS A 87 -22.24 20.67 -23.48
C LYS A 87 -21.25 19.57 -23.89
N ASP A 88 -20.12 19.96 -24.48
CA ASP A 88 -19.07 19.04 -24.92
C ASP A 88 -18.39 18.36 -23.73
N TRP A 89 -18.23 19.07 -22.61
CA TRP A 89 -17.68 18.53 -21.36
C TRP A 89 -18.55 17.38 -20.83
N PHE A 90 -19.88 17.57 -20.80
CA PHE A 90 -20.81 16.50 -20.39
C PHE A 90 -20.84 15.35 -21.40
N ALA A 91 -20.74 15.64 -22.70
CA ALA A 91 -20.68 14.61 -23.73
C ALA A 91 -19.43 13.74 -23.57
N TYR A 92 -18.26 14.34 -23.35
CA TYR A 92 -17.01 13.63 -23.11
C TYR A 92 -17.10 12.74 -21.88
N LEU A 93 -17.56 13.27 -20.73
CA LEU A 93 -17.76 12.48 -19.52
C LEU A 93 -18.68 11.28 -19.75
N TRP A 94 -19.78 11.48 -20.47
CA TRP A 94 -20.75 10.42 -20.71
C TRP A 94 -20.21 9.32 -21.64
N ILE A 95 -19.42 9.71 -22.65
CA ILE A 95 -18.76 8.76 -23.56
C ILE A 95 -17.72 7.95 -22.79
N ASP A 96 -16.85 8.60 -22.01
CA ASP A 96 -15.83 7.94 -21.18
C ASP A 96 -16.48 7.00 -20.17
N PHE A 97 -17.53 7.45 -19.48
CA PHE A 97 -18.26 6.63 -18.52
C PHE A 97 -18.85 5.36 -19.17
N LYS A 98 -19.52 5.50 -20.33
CA LYS A 98 -20.07 4.35 -21.05
C LYS A 98 -19.00 3.38 -21.51
N TYR A 99 -17.88 3.89 -22.03
CA TYR A 99 -16.75 3.06 -22.43
C TYR A 99 -16.25 2.23 -21.24
N ASN A 100 -15.98 2.87 -20.11
CA ASN A 100 -15.44 2.18 -18.93
C ASN A 100 -16.43 1.20 -18.29
N VAL A 101 -17.73 1.47 -18.31
CA VAL A 101 -18.75 0.50 -17.87
C VAL A 101 -18.71 -0.77 -18.73
N ASN A 102 -18.55 -0.65 -20.05
CA ASN A 102 -18.40 -1.81 -20.92
C ASN A 102 -17.09 -2.56 -20.65
N VAL A 103 -16.00 -1.83 -20.39
CA VAL A 103 -14.69 -2.41 -20.04
C VAL A 103 -14.76 -3.20 -18.73
N ILE A 104 -15.43 -2.66 -17.70
CA ILE A 104 -15.68 -3.37 -16.43
C ILE A 104 -16.49 -4.64 -16.66
N TRP A 105 -17.54 -4.56 -17.48
CA TRP A 105 -18.37 -5.72 -17.81
C TRP A 105 -17.57 -6.81 -18.55
N ALA A 106 -16.66 -6.39 -19.43
CA ALA A 106 -15.73 -7.28 -20.14
C ALA A 106 -14.56 -7.79 -19.28
N GLN A 107 -14.44 -7.33 -18.02
CA GLN A 107 -13.36 -7.65 -17.08
C GLN A 107 -11.95 -7.24 -17.56
N ASP A 108 -11.85 -6.27 -18.48
CA ASP A 108 -10.58 -5.79 -19.03
C ASP A 108 -10.07 -4.54 -18.27
N TRP A 109 -9.64 -4.72 -17.02
CA TRP A 109 -9.22 -3.62 -16.15
C TRP A 109 -8.06 -2.78 -16.72
N VAL A 110 -7.27 -3.36 -17.62
CA VAL A 110 -6.10 -2.70 -18.24
C VAL A 110 -6.55 -1.60 -19.21
N ALA A 111 -7.65 -1.81 -19.93
CA ALA A 111 -8.21 -0.85 -20.88
C ALA A 111 -8.93 0.35 -20.22
N MET A 112 -9.10 0.33 -18.89
CA MET A 112 -9.81 1.40 -18.15
C MET A 112 -9.09 2.76 -18.29
N THR A 113 -9.84 3.82 -18.62
CA THR A 113 -9.26 5.14 -18.90
C THR A 113 -8.77 5.83 -17.63
N GLY A 114 -7.71 6.62 -17.75
CA GLY A 114 -7.12 7.36 -16.63
C GLY A 114 -8.11 8.29 -15.91
N MET A 115 -9.00 8.97 -16.66
CA MET A 115 -10.06 9.79 -16.10
C MET A 115 -10.97 8.99 -15.17
N PHE A 116 -11.44 7.84 -15.63
CA PHE A 116 -12.32 6.99 -14.85
C PHE A 116 -11.61 6.39 -13.63
N ARG A 117 -10.32 6.00 -13.75
CA ARG A 117 -9.50 5.58 -12.60
C ARG A 117 -9.43 6.67 -11.53
N SER A 118 -9.25 7.92 -11.93
CA SER A 118 -9.20 9.07 -11.03
C SER A 118 -10.55 9.35 -10.36
N ILE A 119 -11.67 9.24 -11.10
CA ILE A 119 -13.01 9.38 -10.52
C ILE A 119 -13.25 8.31 -9.45
N LEU A 120 -12.90 7.06 -9.72
CA LEU A 120 -12.99 5.97 -8.75
C LEU A 120 -12.11 6.24 -7.52
N LEU A 121 -10.89 6.74 -7.72
CA LEU A 121 -9.99 7.08 -6.62
C LEU A 121 -10.54 8.22 -5.76
N PHE A 122 -11.12 9.28 -6.34
CA PHE A 122 -11.79 10.34 -5.56
C PHE A 122 -12.96 9.80 -4.75
N ILE A 123 -13.82 8.97 -5.35
CA ILE A 123 -14.94 8.32 -4.65
C ILE A 123 -14.43 7.44 -3.51
N LEU A 124 -13.39 6.63 -3.76
CA LEU A 124 -12.77 5.77 -2.75
C LEU A 124 -12.21 6.61 -1.59
N LEU A 125 -11.43 7.65 -1.88
CA LEU A 125 -10.86 8.52 -0.85
C LEU A 125 -11.96 9.22 -0.04
N TRP A 126 -13.04 9.67 -0.67
CA TRP A 126 -14.17 10.26 0.03
C TRP A 126 -14.83 9.25 0.97
N LEU A 127 -15.13 8.05 0.47
CA LEU A 127 -15.75 6.97 1.25
C LEU A 127 -14.87 6.56 2.44
N VAL A 128 -13.58 6.32 2.20
CA VAL A 128 -12.65 5.87 3.23
C VAL A 128 -12.40 6.98 4.26
N SER A 129 -12.33 8.25 3.85
CA SER A 129 -12.24 9.38 4.79
C SER A 129 -13.42 9.40 5.76
N TYR A 130 -14.65 9.23 5.24
CA TYR A 130 -15.84 9.13 6.08
C TYR A 130 -15.77 7.90 7.01
N LEU A 131 -15.36 6.75 6.49
CA LEU A 131 -15.25 5.51 7.26
C LEU A 131 -14.24 5.62 8.40
N VAL A 132 -13.07 6.20 8.14
CA VAL A 132 -12.01 6.40 9.13
C VAL A 132 -12.52 7.27 10.27
N ILE A 133 -13.12 8.42 9.96
CA ILE A 133 -13.62 9.34 10.99
C ILE A 133 -14.76 8.68 11.80
N TYR A 134 -15.64 7.93 11.13
CA TYR A 134 -16.66 7.13 11.79
C TYR A 134 -16.06 6.08 12.75
N TRP A 135 -15.02 5.36 12.32
CA TRP A 135 -14.37 4.33 13.14
C TRP A 135 -13.61 4.91 14.33
N ILE A 136 -12.92 6.05 14.15
CA ILE A 136 -12.19 6.72 15.21
C ILE A 136 -13.14 7.31 16.26
N LEU A 137 -14.12 8.12 15.83
CA LEU A 137 -14.93 8.93 16.75
C LEU A 137 -16.17 8.21 17.29
N TYR A 138 -16.83 7.38 16.47
CA TYR A 138 -18.10 6.74 16.85
C TYR A 138 -17.90 5.31 17.34
N ARG A 139 -17.21 4.46 16.56
CA ARG A 139 -16.97 3.06 16.94
C ARG A 139 -15.86 2.89 17.96
N LYS A 140 -14.88 3.81 17.97
CA LYS A 140 -13.71 3.78 18.85
C LYS A 140 -12.94 2.46 18.76
N GLN A 141 -12.82 1.95 17.54
CA GLN A 141 -12.15 0.68 17.22
C GLN A 141 -11.32 0.87 15.97
N MET A 142 -10.01 1.10 16.14
CA MET A 142 -9.09 1.41 15.03
C MET A 142 -8.00 0.38 14.81
N LEU A 143 -7.84 -0.59 15.71
CA LEU A 143 -6.75 -1.57 15.64
C LEU A 143 -6.76 -2.33 14.30
N LEU A 144 -7.92 -2.85 13.88
CA LEU A 144 -8.05 -3.57 12.62
C LEU A 144 -7.74 -2.68 11.41
N PHE A 145 -8.14 -1.41 11.45
CA PHE A 145 -7.89 -0.49 10.36
C PHE A 145 -6.39 -0.12 10.24
N VAL A 146 -5.71 0.05 11.37
CA VAL A 146 -4.26 0.26 11.43
C VAL A 146 -3.52 -0.97 10.89
N ILE A 147 -3.89 -2.18 11.33
CA ILE A 147 -3.30 -3.43 10.83
C ILE A 147 -3.51 -3.54 9.32
N PHE A 148 -4.73 -3.32 8.83
CA PHE A 148 -5.03 -3.36 7.40
C PHE A 148 -4.19 -2.37 6.60
N THR A 149 -3.98 -1.17 7.13
CA THR A 149 -3.14 -0.15 6.47
C THR A 149 -1.67 -0.55 6.42
N ILE A 150 -1.13 -1.10 7.50
CA ILE A 150 0.25 -1.62 7.52
C ILE A 150 0.39 -2.79 6.54
N THR A 151 -0.58 -3.72 6.53
CA THR A 151 -0.61 -4.84 5.58
C THR A 151 -0.66 -4.34 4.13
N TYR A 152 -1.48 -3.33 3.83
CA TYR A 152 -1.55 -2.73 2.50
C TYR A 152 -0.19 -2.19 2.04
N VAL A 153 0.49 -1.39 2.88
CA VAL A 153 1.81 -0.83 2.54
C VAL A 153 2.86 -1.93 2.42
N ALA A 154 2.82 -2.96 3.29
CA ALA A 154 3.75 -4.08 3.21
C ALA A 154 3.56 -4.91 1.92
N ILE A 155 2.32 -5.11 1.47
CA ILE A 155 2.03 -5.78 0.19
C ILE A 155 2.61 -4.95 -0.96
N LEU A 156 2.43 -3.62 -0.96
CA LEU A 156 3.03 -2.78 -1.99
C LEU A 156 4.56 -2.83 -1.98
N ASP A 157 5.19 -2.73 -0.81
CA ASP A 157 6.64 -2.84 -0.65
C ASP A 157 7.19 -4.19 -1.14
N THR A 158 6.44 -5.27 -0.94
CA THR A 158 6.84 -6.63 -1.34
C THR A 158 6.68 -6.86 -2.86
N PHE A 159 5.60 -6.38 -3.46
CA PHE A 159 5.22 -6.73 -4.83
C PHE A 159 5.46 -5.63 -5.87
N THR A 160 5.85 -4.43 -5.45
CA THR A 160 6.07 -3.28 -6.34
C THR A 160 7.44 -2.63 -6.09
N PRO A 161 7.90 -1.72 -6.96
CA PRO A 161 9.16 -0.98 -6.75
C PRO A 161 9.13 0.01 -5.58
N TYR A 162 7.97 0.20 -4.95
CA TYR A 162 7.78 1.14 -3.85
C TYR A 162 8.59 0.73 -2.61
N GLN A 163 9.29 1.69 -1.99
CA GLN A 163 10.04 1.46 -0.76
C GLN A 163 9.25 1.95 0.46
N GLY A 164 8.67 1.00 1.20
CA GLY A 164 7.75 1.25 2.31
C GLY A 164 8.38 1.45 3.69
N ASN A 165 9.70 1.35 3.82
CA ASN A 165 10.40 1.39 5.11
C ASN A 165 10.01 2.60 5.99
N GLU A 166 10.03 3.81 5.43
CA GLU A 166 9.68 5.02 6.18
C GLU A 166 8.17 5.14 6.44
N ALA A 167 7.35 4.73 5.47
CA ALA A 167 5.90 4.75 5.58
C ALA A 167 5.42 3.82 6.70
N ILE A 168 5.98 2.61 6.80
CA ILE A 168 5.67 1.65 7.87
C ILE A 168 6.00 2.26 9.25
N MET A 169 7.14 2.93 9.38
CA MET A 169 7.51 3.60 10.64
C MET A 169 6.51 4.69 11.04
N ARG A 170 6.12 5.56 10.10
CA ARG A 170 5.11 6.60 10.35
C ARG A 170 3.75 5.99 10.69
N LEU A 171 3.36 4.91 10.01
CA LEU A 171 2.12 4.17 10.29
C LEU A 171 2.10 3.53 11.66
N ILE A 172 3.22 2.96 12.13
CA ILE A 172 3.32 2.40 13.48
C ILE A 172 3.15 3.51 14.52
N VAL A 173 3.86 4.63 14.36
CA VAL A 173 3.78 5.77 15.29
C VAL A 173 2.37 6.35 15.34
N VAL A 174 1.79 6.68 14.19
CA VAL A 174 0.44 7.27 14.10
C VAL A 174 -0.63 6.25 14.50
N GLY A 175 -0.49 5.00 14.06
CA GLY A 175 -1.43 3.91 14.36
C GLY A 175 -1.50 3.58 15.85
N LEU A 176 -0.36 3.42 16.52
CA LEU A 176 -0.30 3.23 17.98
C LEU A 176 -0.86 4.44 18.72
N SER A 177 -0.58 5.66 18.23
CA SER A 177 -1.14 6.89 18.79
C SER A 177 -2.66 6.88 18.73
N ILE A 178 -3.26 6.59 17.57
CA ILE A 178 -4.71 6.49 17.40
C ILE A 178 -5.28 5.43 18.35
N VAL A 179 -4.71 4.21 18.36
CA VAL A 179 -5.20 3.11 19.20
C VAL A 179 -5.16 3.48 20.67
N GLY A 180 -4.08 4.11 21.14
CA GLY A 180 -3.94 4.55 22.52
C GLY A 180 -4.95 5.64 22.90
N PHE A 181 -5.08 6.70 22.10
CA PHE A 181 -6.07 7.75 22.36
C PHE A 181 -7.52 7.25 22.31
N VAL A 182 -7.83 6.38 21.36
CA VAL A 182 -9.15 5.75 21.25
C VAL A 182 -9.43 4.82 22.44
N HIS A 183 -8.40 4.15 22.97
CA HIS A 183 -8.53 3.36 24.20
C HIS A 183 -8.80 4.24 25.42
N LEU A 184 -8.09 5.37 25.55
CA LEU A 184 -8.33 6.34 26.63
C LEU A 184 -9.76 6.89 26.59
N GLU A 185 -10.29 7.21 25.41
CA GLU A 185 -11.67 7.71 25.30
C GLU A 185 -12.71 6.62 25.65
N ARG A 186 -12.44 5.34 25.32
CA ARG A 186 -13.29 4.22 25.77
C ARG A 186 -13.26 4.03 27.28
N LEU A 187 -12.09 4.16 27.90
CA LEU A 187 -11.94 4.05 29.35
C LEU A 187 -12.67 5.18 30.07
N LYS A 188 -12.51 6.41 29.57
CA LYS A 188 -13.19 7.60 30.09
C LYS A 188 -14.73 7.46 30.10
N GLU A 189 -15.29 6.85 29.05
CA GLU A 189 -16.73 6.58 28.98
C GLU A 189 -17.19 5.51 29.97
N ARG A 190 -16.38 4.47 30.18
CA ARG A 190 -16.67 3.41 31.16
C ARG A 190 -16.63 3.94 32.59
N GLU A 191 -15.62 4.74 32.93
CA GLU A 191 -15.42 5.30 34.27
C GLU A 191 -16.26 6.57 34.54
N GLY A 192 -16.96 7.08 33.54
CA GLY A 192 -17.84 8.24 33.68
C GLY A 192 -17.11 9.59 33.85
N VAL A 193 -15.83 9.69 33.48
CA VAL A 193 -15.00 10.89 33.70
C VAL A 193 -15.08 11.85 32.50
N TYR A 194 -16.20 12.55 32.33
CA TYR A 194 -16.44 13.29 31.08
C TYR A 194 -15.73 14.66 30.96
N ARG A 195 -15.09 15.19 32.00
CA ARG A 195 -14.65 16.62 32.07
C ARG A 195 -13.21 16.89 32.50
N SER A 196 -12.25 16.02 32.21
CA SER A 196 -10.84 16.31 32.48
C SER A 196 -10.03 16.50 31.19
N GLY A 197 -10.03 17.71 30.63
CA GLY A 197 -9.09 18.06 29.55
C GLY A 197 -7.62 17.83 29.95
N LYS A 198 -7.31 17.96 31.24
CA LYS A 198 -6.01 17.62 31.83
C LYS A 198 -5.64 16.13 31.70
N LEU A 199 -6.61 15.24 31.60
CA LEU A 199 -6.37 13.79 31.45
C LEU A 199 -5.83 13.48 30.04
N LEU A 200 -6.32 14.17 29.01
CA LEU A 200 -5.79 14.02 27.65
C LEU A 200 -4.32 14.40 27.57
N ILE A 201 -3.91 15.49 28.23
CA ILE A 201 -2.51 15.91 28.27
C ILE A 201 -1.70 14.97 29.18
N GLY A 202 -2.20 14.67 30.37
CA GLY A 202 -1.51 13.85 31.37
C GLY A 202 -1.26 12.41 30.92
N TRP A 203 -2.13 11.82 30.10
CA TRP A 203 -1.93 10.49 29.52
C TRP A 203 -1.41 10.52 28.09
N GLY A 204 -1.86 11.47 27.28
CA GLY A 204 -1.49 11.57 25.87
C GLY A 204 -0.02 11.93 25.68
N VAL A 205 0.53 12.84 26.49
CA VAL A 205 1.95 13.23 26.36
C VAL A 205 2.89 12.07 26.71
N PRO A 206 2.76 11.38 27.87
CA PRO A 206 3.58 10.21 28.13
C PRO A 206 3.43 9.10 27.10
N LEU A 207 2.21 8.87 26.59
CA LEU A 207 1.95 7.89 25.54
C LEU A 207 2.74 8.22 24.26
N ILE A 208 2.64 9.46 23.77
CA ILE A 208 3.36 9.88 22.55
C ILE A 208 4.88 9.80 22.76
N ILE A 209 5.39 10.26 23.91
CA ILE A 209 6.82 10.15 24.24
C ILE A 209 7.28 8.70 24.22
N PHE A 210 6.53 7.80 24.86
CA PHE A 210 6.86 6.39 24.90
C PHE A 210 6.86 5.75 23.50
N ILE A 211 5.87 6.07 22.66
CA ILE A 211 5.80 5.59 21.28
C ILE A 211 7.00 6.10 20.48
N LEU A 212 7.33 7.39 20.57
CA LEU A 212 8.45 7.97 19.83
C LEU A 212 9.80 7.40 20.28
N LEU A 213 10.02 7.23 21.59
CA LEU A 213 11.23 6.60 22.12
C LEU A 213 11.36 5.16 21.65
N SER A 214 10.27 4.39 21.71
CA SER A 214 10.24 2.99 21.26
C SER A 214 10.48 2.88 19.76
N ALA A 215 9.86 3.74 18.96
CA ALA A 215 10.07 3.77 17.51
C ALA A 215 11.52 4.16 17.14
N THR A 216 12.10 5.12 17.86
CA THR A 216 13.48 5.55 17.66
C THR A 216 14.47 4.42 18.02
N ALA A 217 14.27 3.80 19.19
CA ALA A 217 15.07 2.64 19.60
C ALA A 217 14.96 1.48 18.61
N GLY A 218 13.75 1.19 18.11
CA GLY A 218 13.52 0.17 17.09
C GLY A 218 14.17 0.51 15.74
N TYR A 219 14.21 1.78 15.36
CA TYR A 219 14.86 2.23 14.13
C TYR A 219 16.39 2.06 14.17
N PHE A 220 17.01 2.38 15.31
CA PHE A 220 18.47 2.27 15.50
C PHE A 220 18.93 0.86 15.93
N SER A 221 18.02 -0.03 16.27
CA SER A 221 18.35 -1.40 16.65
C SER A 221 18.96 -2.16 15.45
N PRO A 222 20.00 -2.98 15.66
CA PRO A 222 20.49 -3.87 14.62
C PRO A 222 19.36 -4.79 14.13
N LYS A 223 19.15 -4.82 12.82
CA LYS A 223 18.16 -5.68 12.17
C LYS A 223 18.85 -6.97 11.76
N ALA A 224 18.39 -8.10 12.28
CA ALA A 224 18.87 -9.41 11.84
C ALA A 224 18.55 -9.61 10.35
N ALA A 225 19.40 -10.36 9.65
CA ALA A 225 19.11 -10.78 8.28
C ALA A 225 17.81 -11.61 8.25
N PRO A 226 17.02 -11.54 7.16
CA PRO A 226 15.84 -12.38 7.02
C PRO A 226 16.21 -13.86 7.18
N ILE A 227 15.56 -14.54 8.12
CA ILE A 227 15.75 -15.99 8.36
C ILE A 227 15.15 -16.80 7.20
N TRP A 228 14.09 -16.26 6.58
CA TRP A 228 13.39 -16.90 5.48
C TRP A 228 13.85 -16.32 4.14
N PRO A 229 14.12 -17.17 3.13
CA PRO A 229 14.37 -16.71 1.78
C PRO A 229 13.14 -15.95 1.26
N ASP A 230 13.37 -14.95 0.42
CA ASP A 230 12.31 -14.13 -0.15
C ASP A 230 11.32 -15.01 -0.95
N PRO A 231 10.02 -15.04 -0.60
CA PRO A 231 9.02 -15.84 -1.30
C PRO A 231 8.58 -15.21 -2.64
N VAL A 232 8.92 -13.96 -2.92
CA VAL A 232 8.43 -13.23 -4.11
C VAL A 232 8.90 -13.86 -5.43
N PRO A 233 10.17 -14.27 -5.61
CA PRO A 233 10.61 -14.99 -6.81
C PRO A 233 9.84 -16.29 -7.02
N PHE A 234 9.52 -17.04 -5.96
CA PHE A 234 8.74 -18.28 -6.05
C PHE A 234 7.31 -18.02 -6.54
N LEU A 235 6.64 -17.00 -6.01
CA LEU A 235 5.28 -16.62 -6.43
C LEU A 235 5.25 -16.08 -7.87
N LYS A 236 6.24 -15.28 -8.26
CA LYS A 236 6.38 -14.80 -9.65
C LYS A 236 6.68 -15.95 -10.62
N GLY A 237 7.50 -16.92 -10.20
CA GLY A 237 7.78 -18.13 -10.97
C GLY A 237 6.54 -18.98 -11.24
N ILE A 238 5.64 -19.14 -10.27
CA ILE A 238 4.38 -19.88 -10.46
C ILE A 238 3.50 -19.22 -11.55
N GLY A 239 3.43 -17.88 -11.58
CA GLY A 239 2.67 -17.14 -12.59
C GLY A 239 3.29 -17.19 -13.99
N ASN A 240 4.61 -17.31 -14.09
CA ASN A 240 5.36 -17.33 -15.35
C ASN A 240 5.72 -18.75 -15.85
N GLY A 241 5.35 -19.81 -15.12
CA GLY A 241 5.66 -21.21 -15.46
C GLY A 241 7.04 -21.70 -14.98
N ASP A 242 7.80 -20.85 -14.29
CA ASP A 242 9.17 -21.10 -13.83
C ASP A 242 9.24 -21.50 -12.34
N GLY A 243 8.10 -21.78 -11.71
CA GLY A 243 8.05 -22.23 -10.32
C GLY A 243 8.70 -23.61 -10.16
N ALA A 244 9.56 -23.75 -9.17
CA ALA A 244 10.09 -25.03 -8.69
C ALA A 244 8.99 -25.87 -8.01
N GLY A 245 7.97 -26.25 -8.79
CA GLY A 245 6.90 -27.15 -8.40
C GLY A 245 7.20 -28.56 -8.87
N THR A 246 7.02 -29.52 -7.98
CA THR A 246 7.10 -30.97 -8.24
C THR A 246 6.01 -31.51 -9.18
N GLY A 247 5.27 -30.63 -9.87
CA GLY A 247 4.20 -31.00 -10.80
C GLY A 247 4.36 -30.31 -12.15
N GLY A 248 4.69 -31.11 -13.17
CA GLY A 248 4.25 -31.02 -14.58
C GLY A 248 4.10 -29.67 -15.31
N GLY A 249 4.65 -28.56 -14.83
CA GLY A 249 4.64 -27.28 -15.50
C GLY A 249 5.59 -27.25 -16.70
N VAL A 250 5.17 -26.56 -17.76
CA VAL A 250 5.96 -26.35 -18.98
C VAL A 250 7.16 -25.47 -18.65
N ARG A 251 8.37 -26.03 -18.71
CA ARG A 251 9.62 -25.33 -18.39
C ARG A 251 10.06 -24.48 -19.58
N LYS A 252 10.59 -23.27 -19.38
CA LYS A 252 11.18 -22.49 -20.47
C LYS A 252 12.62 -22.91 -20.75
N ILE A 253 13.09 -22.70 -21.97
CA ILE A 253 14.52 -22.88 -22.32
C ILE A 253 15.30 -21.71 -21.71
N GLY A 254 16.26 -22.00 -20.84
CA GLY A 254 17.08 -20.96 -20.20
C GLY A 254 17.97 -21.53 -19.11
N TYR A 255 18.71 -20.64 -18.44
CA TYR A 255 19.53 -21.00 -17.28
C TYR A 255 18.64 -21.15 -16.04
N GLY A 256 18.61 -22.33 -15.42
CA GLY A 256 17.78 -22.63 -14.25
C GLY A 256 18.61 -22.80 -12.98
N GLU A 257 18.03 -22.48 -11.83
CA GLU A 257 18.69 -22.65 -10.53
C GLU A 257 18.66 -24.11 -10.02
N ASN A 258 17.82 -24.97 -10.61
CA ASN A 258 17.63 -26.35 -10.14
C ASN A 258 17.77 -27.39 -11.25
N ASP A 259 18.93 -28.06 -11.29
CA ASP A 259 19.25 -29.12 -12.24
C ASP A 259 19.16 -30.54 -11.66
N SER A 260 18.56 -30.69 -10.47
CA SER A 260 18.43 -32.00 -9.80
C SER A 260 17.66 -33.04 -10.62
N ARG A 261 16.86 -32.58 -11.60
CA ARG A 261 16.13 -33.42 -12.55
C ARG A 261 16.16 -32.84 -13.95
N LEU A 262 16.93 -33.49 -14.82
CA LEU A 262 17.08 -33.14 -16.23
C LEU A 262 15.95 -33.74 -17.07
N GLY A 263 15.65 -33.07 -18.18
CA GLY A 263 14.64 -33.48 -19.15
C GLY A 263 13.22 -33.02 -18.84
N GLY A 264 12.35 -33.13 -19.84
CA GLY A 264 10.96 -32.65 -19.80
C GLY A 264 10.61 -31.81 -21.03
N PRO A 265 9.32 -31.59 -21.30
CA PRO A 265 8.89 -30.68 -22.35
C PRO A 265 9.28 -29.24 -21.99
N PHE A 266 9.79 -28.51 -22.97
CA PHE A 266 10.18 -27.12 -22.81
C PHE A 266 9.58 -26.22 -23.91
N VAL A 267 9.43 -24.93 -23.60
CA VAL A 267 9.03 -23.89 -24.56
C VAL A 267 10.22 -22.98 -24.87
N PRO A 268 10.50 -22.70 -26.15
CA PRO A 268 11.56 -21.77 -26.54
C PRO A 268 11.36 -20.37 -25.93
N ASP A 269 12.44 -19.79 -25.42
CA ASP A 269 12.51 -18.41 -24.92
C ASP A 269 13.74 -17.75 -25.56
N ASP A 270 13.51 -16.69 -26.34
CA ASP A 270 14.55 -15.95 -27.07
C ASP A 270 14.97 -14.66 -26.33
N SER A 271 14.72 -14.58 -25.01
CA SER A 271 15.10 -13.41 -24.20
C SER A 271 16.62 -13.22 -24.12
N VAL A 272 17.05 -11.97 -24.30
CA VAL A 272 18.48 -11.60 -24.22
C VAL A 272 18.92 -11.62 -22.75
N VAL A 273 19.85 -12.53 -22.41
CA VAL A 273 20.38 -12.68 -21.04
C VAL A 273 21.40 -11.58 -20.71
N PHE A 274 22.37 -11.33 -21.59
CA PHE A 274 23.28 -10.19 -21.52
C PHE A 274 23.94 -9.92 -22.88
N GLN A 275 24.48 -8.72 -23.06
CA GLN A 275 25.30 -8.35 -24.22
C GLN A 275 26.70 -8.01 -23.75
N ALA A 276 27.72 -8.42 -24.49
CA ALA A 276 29.12 -8.13 -24.19
C ALA A 276 29.88 -7.79 -25.47
N GLU A 277 30.73 -6.77 -25.41
CA GLU A 277 31.67 -6.43 -26.48
C GLU A 277 33.03 -7.04 -26.15
N LEU A 278 33.57 -7.85 -27.05
CA LEU A 278 34.79 -8.63 -26.81
C LEU A 278 35.78 -8.44 -27.95
N THR A 279 37.06 -8.30 -27.61
CA THR A 279 38.16 -8.27 -28.59
C THR A 279 38.66 -9.67 -28.95
N ARG A 280 38.35 -10.69 -28.14
CA ARG A 280 38.78 -12.10 -28.33
C ARG A 280 37.70 -13.07 -27.82
N THR A 281 37.69 -14.30 -28.32
CA THR A 281 36.76 -15.35 -27.90
C THR A 281 36.93 -15.71 -26.43
N HIS A 282 35.82 -15.77 -25.67
CA HIS A 282 35.79 -16.12 -24.25
C HIS A 282 34.72 -17.18 -23.97
N TYR A 283 35.01 -18.09 -23.03
CA TYR A 283 34.05 -19.05 -22.50
C TYR A 283 33.41 -18.49 -21.23
N TRP A 284 32.09 -18.30 -21.24
CA TRP A 284 31.33 -17.76 -20.11
C TRP A 284 30.92 -18.89 -19.16
N ARG A 285 31.73 -19.13 -18.14
CA ARG A 285 31.39 -20.07 -17.06
C ARG A 285 30.45 -19.38 -16.07
N VAL A 286 29.26 -19.95 -15.86
CA VAL A 286 28.25 -19.41 -14.93
C VAL A 286 28.26 -20.17 -13.60
N GLU A 287 28.18 -21.50 -13.63
CA GLU A 287 28.22 -22.35 -12.43
C GLU A 287 29.06 -23.61 -12.63
N THR A 288 29.17 -24.42 -11.58
CA THR A 288 29.79 -25.74 -11.63
C THR A 288 29.01 -26.69 -10.75
N LYS A 289 28.65 -27.83 -11.33
CA LYS A 289 27.95 -28.93 -10.67
C LYS A 289 28.81 -30.17 -10.81
N ASP A 290 29.05 -30.84 -9.70
CA ASP A 290 30.06 -31.89 -9.56
C ASP A 290 29.48 -33.23 -9.12
N ILE A 291 28.20 -33.26 -8.71
CA ILE A 291 27.50 -34.48 -8.34
C ILE A 291 26.47 -34.83 -9.41
N TYR A 292 26.58 -36.00 -10.01
CA TYR A 292 25.55 -36.54 -10.91
C TYR A 292 24.73 -37.63 -10.18
N THR A 293 23.41 -37.42 -10.08
CA THR A 293 22.49 -38.29 -9.33
C THR A 293 21.84 -39.39 -10.18
N GLY A 294 22.21 -39.50 -11.46
CA GLY A 294 21.53 -40.37 -12.43
C GLY A 294 20.21 -39.81 -12.97
N LYS A 295 19.66 -38.77 -12.35
CA LYS A 295 18.48 -38.02 -12.82
C LYS A 295 18.79 -36.56 -13.11
N GLY A 296 19.84 -36.01 -12.51
CA GLY A 296 20.32 -34.66 -12.79
C GLY A 296 21.64 -34.33 -12.10
N TRP A 297 21.95 -33.04 -12.03
CA TRP A 297 23.18 -32.50 -11.47
C TRP A 297 22.91 -31.73 -10.18
N ASP A 298 23.83 -31.89 -9.22
CA ASP A 298 23.86 -31.21 -7.94
C ASP A 298 25.27 -30.63 -7.68
N SER A 299 25.41 -29.74 -6.70
CA SER A 299 26.67 -29.05 -6.40
C SER A 299 27.07 -29.19 -4.93
N THR A 300 28.30 -29.63 -4.67
CA THR A 300 28.89 -29.65 -3.31
C THR A 300 29.06 -28.25 -2.71
N ASP A 301 29.13 -27.21 -3.54
CA ASP A 301 29.28 -25.82 -3.08
C ASP A 301 28.00 -25.28 -2.44
N GLY A 302 26.82 -25.80 -2.82
CA GLY A 302 25.55 -25.51 -2.13
C GLY A 302 25.52 -26.04 -0.70
N GLU A 303 26.04 -27.26 -0.48
CA GLU A 303 26.11 -27.92 0.83
C GLU A 303 27.18 -27.28 1.74
N ARG A 304 28.31 -26.82 1.17
CA ARG A 304 29.32 -26.03 1.92
C ARG A 304 28.82 -24.64 2.32
N ALA A 305 27.97 -24.00 1.51
CA ALA A 305 27.34 -22.74 1.86
C ALA A 305 26.28 -22.89 2.97
N GLU A 306 25.64 -24.07 3.09
CA GLU A 306 24.75 -24.40 4.21
C GLU A 306 25.51 -24.81 5.48
N LEU A 307 26.60 -25.58 5.37
CA LEU A 307 27.43 -25.98 6.52
C LEU A 307 28.16 -24.80 7.19
N ASN A 308 28.62 -23.81 6.42
CA ASN A 308 29.22 -22.59 6.99
C ASN A 308 28.20 -21.65 7.66
N ARG A 309 26.90 -21.76 7.36
CA ARG A 309 25.83 -21.03 8.09
C ARG A 309 25.42 -21.68 9.40
N GLY A 310 25.85 -22.91 9.67
CA GLY A 310 25.61 -23.61 10.94
C GLY A 310 26.70 -23.35 12.00
N ALA A 311 27.76 -22.62 11.66
CA ALA A 311 28.93 -22.41 12.51
C ALA A 311 29.28 -20.93 12.78
N GLU A 312 28.42 -19.98 12.40
CA GLU A 312 28.46 -18.57 12.83
C GLU A 312 27.12 -18.12 13.42
#